data_AF-A0A960E6X8-F1
#
_entry.id   AF-A0A960E6X8-F1
#
_cell.length_a   1.000
_cell.length_b   1.000
_cell.length_c   1.000
_cell.angle_alpha   90.00
_cell.angle_beta   90.00
_cell.angle_gamma   90.00
#
_symmetry.space_group_name_H-M   'P 1'
#
loop_
_entity.id
_entity.type
_entity.pdbx_description
1 polymer ?
#
loop_
_entity_poly.entity_id
_entity_poly.type
_entity_poly.pdbx_seq_one_letter_code
_entity_poly.pdbx_strand_id
1 'polypeptide(L)'
;IRRNHTGTHLLHWALREVLGDHVKQQGSMVAPDRLRFDFSHFEAIDAAQIAAIEDLVNRDVLANDPVRHFETTKAEAAELGAIAFFGEKYG
;
A
#
# COMPACT_ATOMS: atom_id res chain seq x y z
N ILE A 1 -8.96 13.72 -0.34
CA ILE A 1 -7.62 13.40 -0.92
C ILE A 1 -6.66 12.83 0.11
N ARG A 2 -6.20 13.57 1.14
CA ARG A 2 -5.18 13.07 2.10
C ARG A 2 -5.53 11.72 2.77
N ARG A 3 -6.75 11.58 3.32
CA ARG A 3 -7.22 10.33 3.95
C ARG A 3 -7.14 9.14 2.99
N ASN A 4 -7.69 9.32 1.79
CA ASN A 4 -7.72 8.27 0.77
C ASN A 4 -6.32 7.94 0.25
N HIS A 5 -5.40 8.91 0.22
CA HIS A 5 -4.00 8.67 -0.11
C HIS A 5 -3.31 7.81 0.96
N THR A 6 -3.45 8.15 2.24
CA THR A 6 -2.93 7.31 3.34
C THR A 6 -3.57 5.92 3.32
N GLY A 7 -4.88 5.84 3.06
CA GLY A 7 -5.59 4.58 2.90
C GLY A 7 -5.03 3.71 1.77
N THR A 8 -4.57 4.29 0.67
CA THR A 8 -3.89 3.54 -0.40
C THR A 8 -2.60 2.87 0.10
N HIS A 9 -1.79 3.55 0.91
CA HIS A 9 -0.55 2.98 1.45
C HIS A 9 -0.83 1.83 2.42
N LEU A 10 -1.78 2.01 3.34
CA LEU A 10 -2.19 0.96 4.27
C LEU A 10 -2.77 -0.25 3.55
N LEU A 11 -3.62 -0.03 2.54
CA LEU A 11 -4.20 -1.10 1.74
C LEU A 11 -3.12 -1.89 0.98
N HIS A 12 -2.17 -1.19 0.35
CA HIS A 12 -1.09 -1.86 -0.39
C HIS A 12 -0.21 -2.70 0.54
N TRP A 13 0.12 -2.18 1.72
CA TRP A 13 0.85 -2.94 2.73
C TRP A 13 0.07 -4.17 3.21
N ALA A 14 -1.20 -4.01 3.60
CA ALA A 14 -2.04 -5.13 4.06
C ALA A 14 -2.23 -6.22 2.99
N LEU A 15 -2.36 -5.82 1.72
CA LEU A 15 -2.40 -6.77 0.60
C LEU A 15 -1.11 -7.60 0.53
N ARG A 16 0.06 -6.99 0.75
CA ARG A 16 1.36 -7.71 0.73
C ARG A 16 1.51 -8.63 1.95
N GLU A 17 1.06 -8.21 3.13
CA GLU A 17 1.08 -9.04 4.35
C GLU A 17 0.18 -10.29 4.20
N VAL A 18 -1.02 -10.15 3.61
CA VAL A 18 -1.98 -11.26 3.51
C VAL A 18 -1.74 -12.13 2.29
N LEU A 19 -1.46 -11.52 1.13
CA LEU A 19 -1.39 -12.23 -0.14
C LEU A 19 0.04 -12.55 -0.58
N GLY A 20 1.03 -11.83 -0.05
CA GLY A 20 2.45 -12.02 -0.34
C GLY A 20 3.12 -10.87 -1.12
N ASP A 21 4.46 -10.86 -1.10
CA ASP A 21 5.29 -9.79 -1.64
C ASP A 21 5.22 -9.61 -3.17
N HIS A 22 4.63 -10.57 -3.89
CA HIS A 22 4.41 -10.47 -5.34
C HIS A 22 3.33 -9.47 -5.72
N VAL A 23 2.49 -9.04 -4.76
CA VAL A 23 1.51 -7.98 -5.00
C VAL A 23 2.24 -6.72 -5.43
N LYS A 24 1.89 -6.24 -6.63
CA LYS A 24 2.40 -5.00 -7.20
C LYS A 24 1.23 -4.14 -7.64
N GLN A 25 1.29 -2.85 -7.31
CA GLN A 25 0.36 -1.86 -7.84
C GLN A 25 0.39 -1.87 -9.37
N GLN A 26 -0.79 -1.82 -9.98
CA GLN A 26 -1.02 -1.68 -11.43
C GLN A 26 -1.89 -0.45 -11.76
N GLY A 27 -2.51 0.16 -10.75
CA GLY A 27 -3.32 1.36 -10.90
C GLY A 27 -3.77 1.91 -9.55
N SER A 28 -4.00 3.21 -9.47
CA SER A 28 -4.56 3.84 -8.28
C SER A 28 -5.38 5.07 -8.64
N MET A 29 -6.55 5.21 -8.02
CA MET A 29 -7.39 6.39 -8.09
C MET A 29 -7.66 6.88 -6.66
N VAL A 30 -7.32 8.14 -6.39
CA VAL A 30 -7.61 8.80 -5.11
C VAL A 30 -8.59 9.94 -5.35
N ALA A 31 -9.88 9.66 -5.17
CA ALA A 31 -10.95 10.65 -5.28
C ALA A 31 -11.27 11.26 -3.90
N PRO A 32 -12.10 12.32 -3.81
CA PRO A 32 -12.54 12.87 -2.52
C PRO A 32 -13.38 11.89 -1.69
N ASP A 33 -14.20 11.08 -2.35
CA ASP A 33 -15.22 10.18 -1.79
C ASP A 33 -14.77 8.72 -1.72
N ARG A 34 -13.84 8.29 -2.57
CA ARG A 34 -13.36 6.91 -2.62
C ARG A 34 -11.90 6.79 -3.02
N LEU A 35 -11.34 5.60 -2.83
CA LEU A 35 -10.12 5.15 -3.48
C LEU A 35 -10.39 3.87 -4.28
N ARG A 36 -9.61 3.65 -5.35
CA ARG A 36 -9.51 2.38 -6.06
C ARG A 36 -8.03 2.00 -6.14
N PHE A 37 -7.72 0.75 -5.87
CA PHE A 37 -6.36 0.21 -5.96
C PHE A 37 -6.38 -1.05 -6.80
N ASP A 38 -5.67 -1.03 -7.92
CA ASP A 38 -5.55 -2.16 -8.84
C ASP A 38 -4.17 -2.78 -8.62
N PHE A 39 -4.10 -4.12 -8.50
CA PHE A 39 -2.86 -4.84 -8.23
C PHE A 39 -2.82 -6.19 -8.95
N SER A 40 -1.62 -6.72 -9.14
CA SER A 40 -1.41 -8.05 -9.70
C SER A 40 -1.53 -9.13 -8.63
N HIS A 41 -2.36 -10.14 -8.88
CA HIS A 41 -2.48 -11.35 -8.07
C HIS A 41 -2.88 -12.54 -8.97
N PHE A 42 -2.59 -13.76 -8.55
CA PHE A 42 -2.73 -14.95 -9.39
C PHE A 42 -4.16 -15.50 -9.46
N GLU A 43 -5.00 -15.14 -8.49
CA GLU A 43 -6.37 -15.61 -8.36
C GLU A 43 -7.27 -14.54 -7.75
N ALA A 44 -8.57 -14.83 -7.63
CA ALA A 44 -9.48 -13.97 -6.92
C ALA A 44 -9.25 -14.09 -5.41
N ILE A 45 -9.32 -12.97 -4.69
CA ILE A 45 -9.22 -12.97 -3.23
C ILE A 45 -10.48 -13.60 -2.63
N ASP A 46 -10.30 -14.54 -1.70
CA ASP A 46 -11.42 -15.15 -0.98
C ASP A 46 -11.95 -14.25 0.16
N ALA A 47 -13.12 -14.59 0.70
CA ALA A 47 -13.77 -13.78 1.74
C ALA A 47 -12.95 -13.68 3.04
N ALA A 48 -12.18 -14.70 3.41
CA ALA A 48 -11.36 -14.69 4.62
C ALA A 48 -10.15 -13.79 4.45
N GLN A 49 -9.51 -13.81 3.27
CA GLN A 49 -8.43 -12.91 2.91
C GLN A 49 -8.92 -11.45 2.85
N ILE A 50 -10.10 -11.17 2.28
CA ILE A 50 -10.70 -9.83 2.30
C ILE A 50 -10.85 -9.33 3.75
N ALA A 51 -11.45 -10.14 4.61
CA ALA A 51 -11.64 -9.77 6.02
C ALA A 51 -10.30 -9.51 6.73
N ALA A 52 -9.29 -10.34 6.48
CA ALA A 52 -7.95 -10.14 7.06
C ALA A 52 -7.30 -8.83 6.59
N ILE A 53 -7.43 -8.48 5.31
CA ILE A 53 -6.93 -7.21 4.77
C ILE A 53 -7.64 -6.03 5.44
N GLU A 54 -8.97 -6.08 5.56
CA GLU A 54 -9.76 -5.04 6.22
C GLU A 54 -9.37 -4.86 7.69
N ASP A 55 -9.18 -5.96 8.42
CA ASP A 55 -8.79 -5.95 9.83
C ASP A 55 -7.41 -5.31 10.03
N LEU A 56 -6.42 -5.64 9.19
CA LEU A 56 -5.08 -5.05 9.26
C LEU A 56 -5.12 -3.54 9.02
N VAL A 57 -5.84 -3.09 7.98
CA VAL A 57 -5.97 -1.67 7.67
C VAL A 57 -6.64 -0.92 8.82
N ASN A 58 -7.75 -1.45 9.33
CA ASN A 58 -8.50 -0.80 10.41
C ASN A 58 -7.69 -0.75 11.71
N ARG A 59 -6.95 -1.82 12.04
CA ARG A 59 -6.08 -1.85 13.21
C ARG A 59 -5.05 -0.72 13.16
N ASP A 60 -4.37 -0.53 12.04
CA ASP A 60 -3.34 0.49 11.90
C ASP A 60 -3.94 1.92 11.87
N VAL A 61 -5.12 2.09 11.28
CA VAL A 61 -5.88 3.34 11.38
C VAL A 61 -6.20 3.67 12.85
N LEU A 62 -6.62 2.68 13.63
CA LEU A 62 -6.95 2.85 15.06
C LEU A 62 -5.72 3.08 15.94
N ALA A 63 -4.58 2.49 15.58
CA ALA A 63 -3.30 2.74 16.26
C ALA A 63 -2.88 4.20 16.13
N ASN A 64 -3.23 4.86 15.02
CA ASN A 64 -3.00 6.28 14.78
C ASN A 64 -1.52 6.67 14.92
N ASP A 65 -0.64 5.82 14.38
CA ASP A 65 0.80 6.05 14.40
C ASP A 65 1.19 7.29 13.57
N PRO A 66 2.24 8.02 13.98
CA PRO A 66 2.67 9.21 13.28
C PRO A 66 3.29 8.88 11.91
N VAL A 67 2.76 9.52 10.86
CA VAL A 67 3.34 9.44 9.51
C VAL A 67 4.53 10.38 9.40
N ARG A 68 5.69 9.87 8.94
CA ARG A 68 6.92 10.63 8.72
C ARG A 68 7.37 10.53 7.27
N HIS A 69 7.98 11.59 6.75
CA HIS A 69 8.67 11.62 5.46
C HIS A 69 9.98 12.39 5.62
N PHE A 70 11.00 12.01 4.85
CA PHE A 70 12.29 12.69 4.81
C PHE A 70 12.96 12.44 3.46
N GLU A 71 13.93 13.29 3.12
CA GLU A 71 14.73 13.16 1.90
C GLU A 71 16.04 12.41 2.20
N THR A 72 16.46 11.53 1.30
CA THR A 72 17.64 10.67 1.44
C THR A 72 18.08 10.19 0.06
N THR A 73 19.26 9.56 -0.05
CA THR A 73 19.73 9.03 -1.33
C THR A 73 18.96 7.77 -1.74
N LYS A 74 18.95 7.45 -3.04
CA LYS A 74 18.35 6.22 -3.56
C LYS A 74 18.94 4.95 -2.92
N ALA A 75 20.24 4.96 -2.64
CA ALA A 75 20.94 3.84 -2.02
C ALA A 75 20.45 3.63 -0.58
N GLU A 76 20.43 4.69 0.23
CA GLU A 76 19.92 4.65 1.61
C GLU A 76 18.44 4.25 1.66
N ALA A 77 17.61 4.77 0.76
CA ALA A 77 16.20 4.39 0.67
C ALA A 77 16.02 2.89 0.39
N ALA A 78 16.84 2.31 -0.51
CA ALA A 78 16.81 0.89 -0.81
C ALA A 78 17.26 0.03 0.40
N GLU A 79 18.29 0.46 1.13
CA GLU A 79 18.75 -0.21 2.35
C GLU A 79 17.69 -0.19 3.46
N LEU A 80 16.89 0.88 3.54
CA LEU A 80 15.76 1.00 4.46
C LEU A 80 14.55 0.15 4.05
N GLY A 81 14.64 -0.60 2.94
CA GLY A 81 13.57 -1.46 2.45
C GLY A 81 12.44 -0.69 1.76
N ALA A 82 12.71 0.53 1.25
CA ALA A 82 11.70 1.28 0.51
C ALA A 82 11.23 0.46 -0.71
N ILE A 83 9.93 0.21 -0.78
CA ILE A 83 9.31 -0.41 -1.95
C ILE A 83 9.34 0.61 -3.06
N ALA A 84 10.23 0.41 -4.01
CA ALA A 84 10.42 1.34 -5.08
C ALA A 84 9.85 0.83 -6.40
N PHE A 85 8.90 1.59 -6.95
CA PHE A 85 8.33 1.36 -8.27
C PHE A 85 9.23 1.94 -9.37
N PHE A 86 10.55 1.73 -9.30
CA PHE A 86 11.57 2.38 -10.16
C PHE A 86 11.45 2.08 -11.67
N GLY A 87 10.46 1.28 -12.10
CA GLY A 87 10.10 1.10 -13.51
C GLY A 87 9.10 2.12 -14.05
N GLU A 88 8.38 2.85 -13.18
CA GLU A 88 7.42 3.89 -13.57
C GLU A 88 7.96 5.27 -13.18
N LYS A 89 8.88 5.76 -14.03
CA LYS A 89 9.10 7.19 -14.26
C LYS A 89 9.49 8.05 -13.04
N TYR A 90 10.48 7.62 -12.27
CA TYR A 90 11.33 8.54 -11.49
C TYR A 90 12.79 8.08 -11.58
N GLY A 91 13.37 8.34 -12.74
CA GLY A 91 14.79 8.60 -12.95
C GLY A 91 14.95 10.03 -13.41
#